data_AF-A0A918C7I9-F1
#
_entry.id   AF-A0A918C7I9-F1
#
_cell.length_a   1.000
_cell.length_b   1.000
_cell.length_c   1.000
_cell.angle_alpha   90.00
_cell.angle_beta   90.00
_cell.angle_gamma   90.00
#
_symmetry.space_group_name_H-M   'P 1'
#
loop_
_entity.id
_entity.type
_entity.pdbx_description
1 polymer ?
#
loop_
_entity_poly.entity_id
_entity_poly.type
_entity_poly.pdbx_seq_one_letter_code
_entity_poly.pdbx_strand_id
1 'polypeptide(L)'
;MSKPAMLLCMMTLLLGACSQNQPSVPRDTAAATSGAAPDAGDSDTATSTDTATSQAELQDLAVTPTPSSSSTAVRPDGTLMVGNQAFFPMGFYHVSWAGNATRRMRDMNAIADLGFNVMNATMFDPQDDLDGYRTLLASARNRGMKLLVEDFNDVSIQSLKSDPAVLGWMIADDCNRLVTPEALQTRNQHVKALDPDHLTYASMAISFSNSHAAYFGKSDAIGNQSYPVDDGGDPVSVVYPVMKQLVTESRVNGTLPIANLQSFRWPNGRYPTTRELYSMTNQALGAGVKGILYYTYLDSTNDMNTQPLLRTELKKITGEVKLLAPLLMNGQKEEVPTTNGDVKVNVWTLGNLRYLQVLNLSDTNRHNLTLKLPGNTSTLAAVFSGRPVTMKLKSGSITGALDPLTAQWYALR
;
A
#
# COMPACT_ATOMS: atom_id res chain seq x y z
N MET A 1 15.08 5.01 -50.00
CA MET A 1 15.05 4.00 -48.91
C MET A 1 15.54 4.67 -47.64
N SER A 2 14.65 5.36 -46.94
CA SER A 2 14.92 6.10 -45.70
C SER A 2 14.46 5.29 -44.50
N LYS A 3 15.36 5.02 -43.56
CA LYS A 3 15.01 4.51 -42.23
C LYS A 3 14.21 5.59 -41.48
N PRO A 4 13.09 5.29 -40.82
CA PRO A 4 12.47 6.26 -39.94
C PRO A 4 13.29 6.35 -38.64
N ALA A 5 13.56 7.58 -38.22
CA ALA A 5 14.20 7.89 -36.95
C ALA A 5 13.24 7.52 -35.80
N MET A 6 13.75 6.69 -34.88
CA MET A 6 13.08 6.30 -33.64
C MET A 6 13.04 7.53 -32.72
N LEU A 7 11.84 8.01 -32.42
CA LEU A 7 11.60 9.13 -31.53
C LEU A 7 11.84 8.65 -30.09
N LEU A 8 13.03 8.93 -29.57
CA LEU A 8 13.37 8.70 -28.16
C LEU A 8 12.55 9.67 -27.31
N CYS A 9 11.44 9.21 -26.72
CA CYS A 9 10.72 9.95 -25.69
C CYS A 9 11.57 9.97 -24.41
N MET A 10 12.50 10.91 -24.31
CA MET A 10 13.10 11.29 -23.03
C MET A 10 12.01 11.97 -22.20
N MET A 11 11.46 11.23 -21.22
CA MET A 11 10.61 11.80 -20.18
C MET A 11 11.52 12.48 -19.14
N THR A 12 11.78 13.76 -19.34
CA THR A 12 12.52 14.60 -18.40
C THR A 12 11.59 14.98 -17.25
N LEU A 13 11.79 14.39 -16.06
CA LEU A 13 11.17 14.87 -14.82
C LEU A 13 11.78 16.24 -14.47
N LEU A 14 11.04 17.31 -14.78
CA LEU A 14 11.32 18.66 -14.31
C LEU A 14 10.71 18.84 -12.91
N LEU A 15 11.57 18.77 -11.89
CA LEU A 15 11.25 19.17 -10.52
C LEU A 15 11.39 20.70 -10.41
N GLY A 16 10.26 21.40 -10.40
CA GLY A 16 10.20 22.84 -10.13
C GLY A 16 10.17 23.11 -8.63
N ALA A 17 11.25 23.68 -8.10
CA ALA A 17 11.36 24.18 -6.74
C ALA A 17 10.48 25.43 -6.54
N CYS A 18 9.88 25.57 -5.34
CA CYS A 18 9.39 26.84 -4.84
C CYS A 18 9.76 27.00 -3.35
N SER A 19 10.17 28.22 -3.05
CA SER A 19 11.01 28.64 -1.93
C SER A 19 10.19 29.13 -0.72
N GLN A 20 10.65 28.73 0.46
CA GLN A 20 10.86 29.47 1.73
C GLN A 20 9.78 30.40 2.29
N ASN A 21 9.41 30.14 3.56
CA ASN A 21 9.38 31.14 4.63
C ASN A 21 9.59 30.46 5.99
N GLN A 22 10.67 30.81 6.69
CA GLN A 22 10.94 30.38 8.07
C GLN A 22 10.32 31.36 9.08
N PRO A 23 9.87 30.85 10.24
CA PRO A 23 10.10 31.55 11.49
C PRO A 23 10.87 30.71 12.53
N SER A 24 11.68 31.44 13.29
CA SER A 24 12.55 31.04 14.40
C SER A 24 11.82 30.39 15.59
N VAL A 25 12.43 29.35 16.18
CA VAL A 25 11.99 28.71 17.44
C VAL A 25 12.88 29.19 18.60
N PRO A 26 12.31 29.66 19.74
CA PRO A 26 13.05 29.78 20.99
C PRO A 26 13.13 28.45 21.73
N ARG A 27 14.31 28.16 22.29
CA ARG A 27 14.52 27.11 23.29
C ARG A 27 13.88 27.54 24.61
N ASP A 28 13.14 26.63 25.24
CA ASP A 28 12.94 26.66 26.67
C ASP A 28 13.06 25.26 27.29
N THR A 29 13.82 25.25 28.38
CA THR A 29 14.09 24.14 29.29
C THR A 29 13.05 24.10 30.40
N ALA A 30 12.49 22.93 30.73
CA ALA A 30 11.83 22.73 32.02
C ALA A 30 11.89 21.26 32.49
N ALA A 31 12.13 21.14 33.79
CA ALA A 31 12.47 19.95 34.53
C ALA A 31 11.28 18.99 34.77
N ALA A 32 11.57 17.69 34.84
CA ALA A 32 10.62 16.66 35.23
C ALA A 32 10.64 16.46 36.75
N THR A 33 9.51 16.68 37.40
CA THR A 33 9.22 16.22 38.76
C THR A 33 8.47 14.89 38.72
N SER A 34 8.96 13.93 39.50
CA SER A 34 8.39 12.61 39.68
C SER A 34 7.23 12.64 40.68
N GLY A 35 6.05 12.22 40.24
CA GLY A 35 4.89 11.94 41.10
C GLY A 35 4.42 10.52 40.87
N ALA A 36 4.60 9.66 41.88
CA ALA A 36 4.06 8.31 41.90
C ALA A 36 2.53 8.33 42.09
N ALA A 37 1.83 7.43 41.39
CA ALA A 37 0.41 7.16 41.62
C ALA A 37 0.19 5.64 41.88
N PRO A 38 -0.82 5.28 42.68
CA PRO A 38 -0.95 3.95 43.28
C PRO A 38 -1.84 2.97 42.48
N ASP A 39 -1.61 1.69 42.79
CA ASP A 39 -2.42 0.46 42.63
C ASP A 39 -3.44 0.33 41.49
N ALA A 40 -3.15 -0.65 40.61
CA ALA A 40 -4.03 -1.15 39.56
C ALA A 40 -4.81 -2.39 40.06
N GLY A 41 -6.13 -2.26 40.15
CA GLY A 41 -7.03 -3.42 40.12
C GLY A 41 -7.10 -4.05 38.73
N ASP A 42 -7.33 -5.37 38.70
CA ASP A 42 -7.29 -6.28 37.54
C ASP A 42 -7.64 -5.61 36.21
N SER A 43 -6.62 -5.53 35.35
CA SER A 43 -6.76 -5.20 33.94
C SER A 43 -6.16 -6.36 33.15
N ASP A 44 -7.00 -7.13 32.47
CA ASP A 44 -6.56 -8.19 31.55
C ASP A 44 -5.80 -7.54 30.39
N THR A 45 -4.48 -7.55 30.48
CA THR A 45 -3.59 -7.33 29.34
C THR A 45 -3.51 -8.62 28.53
N ALA A 46 -3.71 -8.53 27.21
CA ALA A 46 -3.64 -9.65 26.28
C ALA A 46 -2.39 -10.52 26.51
N THR A 47 -2.58 -11.83 26.69
CA THR A 47 -1.48 -12.77 26.89
C THR A 47 -0.89 -13.23 25.55
N SER A 48 0.32 -13.81 25.57
CA SER A 48 0.96 -14.36 24.36
C SER A 48 0.14 -15.48 23.70
N THR A 49 -0.61 -16.25 24.49
CA THR A 49 -1.52 -17.31 24.02
C THR A 49 -2.68 -16.74 23.20
N ASP A 50 -3.22 -15.59 23.60
CA ASP A 50 -4.32 -14.93 22.88
C ASP A 50 -3.87 -14.41 21.51
N THR A 51 -2.60 -13.97 21.42
CA THR A 51 -2.00 -13.53 20.16
C THR A 51 -1.84 -14.68 19.18
N ALA A 52 -1.29 -15.82 19.63
CA ALA A 52 -1.11 -16.99 18.77
C ALA A 52 -2.45 -17.52 18.22
N THR A 53 -3.50 -17.52 19.04
CA THR A 53 -4.85 -17.93 18.62
C THR A 53 -5.40 -16.99 17.54
N SER A 54 -5.26 -15.68 17.74
CA SER A 54 -5.74 -14.66 16.78
C SER A 54 -5.01 -14.76 15.42
N GLN A 55 -3.71 -15.07 15.44
CA GLN A 55 -2.94 -15.30 14.23
C GLN A 55 -3.34 -16.60 13.53
N ALA A 56 -3.60 -17.67 14.27
CA ALA A 56 -4.06 -18.94 13.70
C ALA A 56 -5.40 -18.77 12.95
N GLU A 57 -6.36 -18.03 13.53
CA GLU A 57 -7.64 -17.72 12.88
C GLU A 57 -7.46 -16.99 11.54
N LEU A 58 -6.58 -15.98 11.49
CA LEU A 58 -6.26 -15.27 10.24
C LEU A 58 -5.47 -16.16 9.27
N GLN A 59 -4.57 -17.00 9.79
CA GLN A 59 -3.76 -17.89 8.98
C GLN A 59 -4.63 -18.92 8.25
N ASP A 60 -5.63 -19.48 8.92
CA ASP A 60 -6.61 -20.42 8.35
C ASP A 60 -7.41 -19.76 7.22
N LEU A 61 -7.78 -18.49 7.36
CA LEU A 61 -8.40 -17.71 6.28
C LEU A 61 -7.44 -17.40 5.13
N ALA A 62 -6.16 -17.19 5.44
CA ALA A 62 -5.14 -16.78 4.48
C ALA A 62 -4.58 -17.96 3.65
N VAL A 63 -4.93 -19.22 3.98
CA VAL A 63 -4.56 -20.39 3.18
C VAL A 63 -5.36 -20.39 1.88
N THR A 64 -4.97 -19.55 0.94
CA THR A 64 -5.42 -19.63 -0.46
C THR A 64 -4.16 -19.76 -1.33
N PRO A 65 -4.02 -20.83 -2.14
CA PRO A 65 -2.91 -20.93 -3.07
C PRO A 65 -2.92 -19.75 -4.04
N THR A 66 -1.74 -19.29 -4.47
CA THR A 66 -1.64 -18.21 -5.46
C THR A 66 -2.43 -18.60 -6.71
N PRO A 67 -3.33 -17.73 -7.22
CA PRO A 67 -4.15 -18.06 -8.36
C PRO A 67 -3.30 -18.36 -9.59
N SER A 68 -3.48 -19.54 -10.18
CA SER A 68 -2.82 -19.96 -11.42
C SER A 68 -3.45 -19.33 -12.67
N SER A 69 -4.65 -18.76 -12.55
CA SER A 69 -5.32 -17.99 -13.60
C SER A 69 -4.58 -16.67 -13.86
N SER A 70 -4.58 -16.24 -15.12
CA SER A 70 -4.09 -14.94 -15.55
C SER A 70 -5.21 -13.88 -15.57
N SER A 71 -6.44 -14.30 -15.92
CA SER A 71 -7.59 -13.40 -16.02
C SER A 71 -7.91 -12.72 -14.69
N THR A 72 -8.29 -11.46 -14.78
CA THR A 72 -8.48 -10.52 -13.69
C THR A 72 -9.82 -9.80 -13.84
N ALA A 73 -10.41 -9.44 -12.71
CA ALA A 73 -11.62 -8.63 -12.68
C ALA A 73 -11.64 -7.75 -11.42
N VAL A 74 -12.34 -6.63 -11.47
CA VAL A 74 -12.56 -5.78 -10.30
C VAL A 74 -14.01 -5.96 -9.86
N ARG A 75 -14.21 -6.42 -8.63
CA ARG A 75 -15.54 -6.51 -8.02
C ARG A 75 -16.08 -5.09 -7.76
N PRO A 76 -17.41 -4.90 -7.63
CA PRO A 76 -18.00 -3.60 -7.34
C PRO A 76 -17.52 -2.93 -6.04
N ASP A 77 -16.98 -3.71 -5.10
CA ASP A 77 -16.38 -3.20 -3.86
C ASP A 77 -14.90 -2.78 -4.02
N GLY A 78 -14.39 -2.72 -5.25
CA GLY A 78 -13.01 -2.39 -5.59
C GLY A 78 -12.03 -3.53 -5.35
N THR A 79 -12.49 -4.74 -5.05
CA THR A 79 -11.61 -5.89 -4.81
C THR A 79 -11.13 -6.49 -6.13
N LEU A 80 -9.81 -6.68 -6.23
CA LEU A 80 -9.22 -7.43 -7.34
C LEU A 80 -9.47 -8.93 -7.19
N MET A 81 -9.95 -9.53 -8.27
CA MET A 81 -10.04 -10.96 -8.47
C MET A 81 -8.98 -11.38 -9.48
N VAL A 82 -8.28 -12.47 -9.20
CA VAL A 82 -7.43 -13.18 -10.18
C VAL A 82 -8.01 -14.58 -10.32
N GLY A 83 -8.57 -14.89 -11.48
CA GLY A 83 -9.57 -15.95 -11.64
C GLY A 83 -10.76 -15.69 -10.70
N ASN A 84 -11.08 -16.68 -9.87
CA ASN A 84 -12.20 -16.60 -8.91
C ASN A 84 -11.74 -16.33 -7.47
N GLN A 85 -10.50 -15.90 -7.27
CA GLN A 85 -9.92 -15.67 -5.94
C GLN A 85 -9.61 -14.19 -5.72
N ALA A 86 -10.01 -13.67 -4.56
CA ALA A 86 -9.64 -12.32 -4.16
C ALA A 86 -8.12 -12.22 -3.99
N PHE A 87 -7.54 -11.14 -4.50
CA PHE A 87 -6.10 -10.94 -4.52
C PHE A 87 -5.80 -9.53 -4.03
N PHE A 88 -5.02 -9.40 -2.95
CA PHE A 88 -4.51 -8.10 -2.49
C PHE A 88 -3.12 -7.88 -3.12
N PRO A 89 -2.99 -7.01 -4.15
CA PRO A 89 -1.69 -6.71 -4.72
C PRO A 89 -0.85 -5.93 -3.69
N MET A 90 0.25 -6.53 -3.26
CA MET A 90 1.22 -5.97 -2.33
C MET A 90 2.58 -6.05 -3.01
N GLY A 91 3.15 -4.90 -3.36
CA GLY A 91 4.32 -4.91 -4.23
C GLY A 91 5.17 -3.66 -4.21
N PHE A 92 6.03 -3.57 -5.22
CA PHE A 92 6.91 -2.45 -5.47
C PHE A 92 6.82 -1.99 -6.91
N TYR A 93 7.06 -0.69 -7.10
CA TYR A 93 7.63 -0.20 -8.35
C TYR A 93 9.09 -0.60 -8.46
N HIS A 94 9.49 -0.96 -9.67
CA HIS A 94 10.89 -1.18 -10.03
C HIS A 94 11.17 -0.45 -11.34
N VAL A 95 11.86 0.68 -11.25
CA VAL A 95 12.24 1.51 -12.40
C VAL A 95 13.37 0.81 -13.14
N SER A 96 13.01 -0.09 -14.05
CA SER A 96 13.95 -1.08 -14.57
C SER A 96 15.10 -0.46 -15.34
N TRP A 97 14.87 0.68 -16.00
CA TRP A 97 15.90 1.41 -16.77
C TRP A 97 17.00 2.04 -15.90
N ALA A 98 16.84 2.08 -14.58
CA ALA A 98 17.93 2.39 -13.65
C ALA A 98 18.91 1.19 -13.45
N GLY A 99 18.66 0.07 -14.13
CA GLY A 99 19.49 -1.13 -14.12
C GLY A 99 19.53 -1.81 -15.48
N ASN A 100 19.46 -3.15 -15.47
CA ASN A 100 19.44 -4.00 -16.66
C ASN A 100 18.61 -5.27 -16.37
N ALA A 101 18.44 -6.14 -17.36
CA ALA A 101 17.63 -7.35 -17.24
C ALA A 101 18.08 -8.27 -16.08
N THR A 102 19.40 -8.45 -15.90
CA THR A 102 19.97 -9.25 -14.80
C THR A 102 19.60 -8.65 -13.44
N ARG A 103 19.71 -7.33 -13.30
CA ARG A 103 19.34 -6.63 -12.07
C ARG A 103 17.84 -6.70 -11.80
N ARG A 104 17.00 -6.48 -12.81
CA ARG A 104 15.53 -6.63 -12.74
C ARG A 104 15.15 -8.03 -12.24
N MET A 105 15.79 -9.08 -12.76
CA MET A 105 15.57 -10.45 -12.31
C MET A 105 15.98 -10.67 -10.84
N ARG A 106 17.18 -10.22 -10.46
CA ARG A 106 17.67 -10.30 -9.08
C ARG A 106 16.72 -9.59 -8.11
N ASP A 107 16.29 -8.40 -8.47
CA ASP A 107 15.46 -7.55 -7.62
C ASP A 107 14.02 -8.09 -7.53
N MET A 108 13.46 -8.65 -8.61
CA MET A 108 12.19 -9.41 -8.55
C MET A 108 12.26 -10.56 -7.56
N ASN A 109 13.33 -11.37 -7.61
CA ASN A 109 13.52 -12.47 -6.66
C ASN A 109 13.62 -11.94 -5.23
N ALA A 110 14.38 -10.87 -5.01
CA ALA A 110 14.52 -10.28 -3.68
C ALA A 110 13.20 -9.69 -3.14
N ILE A 111 12.37 -9.08 -3.99
CA ILE A 111 11.00 -8.64 -3.64
C ILE A 111 10.17 -9.85 -3.19
N ALA A 112 10.22 -10.96 -3.93
CA ALA A 112 9.54 -12.19 -3.55
C ALA A 112 10.07 -12.80 -2.23
N ASP A 113 11.39 -12.73 -1.97
CA ASP A 113 12.00 -13.23 -0.71
C ASP A 113 11.57 -12.41 0.52
N LEU A 114 11.19 -11.16 0.30
CA LEU A 114 10.60 -10.32 1.34
C LEU A 114 9.14 -10.74 1.63
N GLY A 115 8.47 -11.46 0.72
CA GLY A 115 7.10 -11.94 0.87
C GLY A 115 6.05 -11.09 0.16
N PHE A 116 6.47 -10.22 -0.76
CA PHE A 116 5.56 -9.48 -1.65
C PHE A 116 5.04 -10.40 -2.76
N ASN A 117 3.95 -10.01 -3.42
CA ASN A 117 3.31 -10.80 -4.49
C ASN A 117 3.16 -10.04 -5.82
N VAL A 118 3.49 -8.75 -5.86
CA VAL A 118 3.43 -7.92 -7.08
C VAL A 118 4.72 -7.14 -7.30
N MET A 119 5.11 -6.97 -8.56
CA MET A 119 6.09 -5.97 -8.98
C MET A 119 5.58 -5.24 -10.23
N ASN A 120 5.59 -3.91 -10.20
CA ASN A 120 5.49 -3.11 -11.41
C ASN A 120 6.88 -2.97 -12.02
N ALA A 121 7.07 -3.37 -13.27
CA ALA A 121 8.37 -3.33 -13.93
C ALA A 121 8.26 -2.85 -15.37
N THR A 122 9.24 -2.02 -15.76
CA THR A 122 9.34 -1.46 -17.10
C THR A 122 9.93 -2.47 -18.08
N MET A 123 9.33 -2.56 -19.26
CA MET A 123 9.95 -3.20 -20.41
C MET A 123 10.93 -2.21 -21.07
N PHE A 124 12.16 -2.62 -21.36
CA PHE A 124 13.16 -1.69 -21.90
C PHE A 124 12.83 -1.26 -23.33
N ASP A 125 12.49 -2.24 -24.15
CA ASP A 125 12.08 -2.08 -25.53
C ASP A 125 11.19 -3.27 -25.90
N PRO A 126 10.03 -3.03 -26.53
CA PRO A 126 9.05 -4.07 -26.82
C PRO A 126 9.43 -5.05 -27.94
N GLN A 127 10.54 -4.81 -28.65
CA GLN A 127 11.07 -5.73 -29.65
C GLN A 127 12.28 -6.48 -29.09
N ASP A 128 13.20 -5.75 -28.45
CA ASP A 128 14.49 -6.31 -28.03
C ASP A 128 14.44 -6.99 -26.64
N ASP A 129 13.51 -6.62 -25.75
CA ASP A 129 13.45 -7.14 -24.38
C ASP A 129 12.45 -8.30 -24.20
N LEU A 130 11.68 -8.68 -25.23
CA LEU A 130 10.60 -9.67 -25.07
C LEU A 130 11.06 -11.00 -24.47
N ASP A 131 12.17 -11.56 -24.94
CA ASP A 131 12.66 -12.84 -24.42
C ASP A 131 13.21 -12.72 -22.99
N GLY A 132 13.85 -11.59 -22.68
CA GLY A 132 14.26 -11.24 -21.32
C GLY A 132 13.05 -11.10 -20.39
N TYR A 133 11.96 -10.51 -20.88
CA TYR A 133 10.72 -10.33 -20.14
C TYR A 133 9.95 -11.63 -19.95
N ARG A 134 9.90 -12.51 -20.96
CA ARG A 134 9.37 -13.88 -20.82
C ARG A 134 10.12 -14.67 -19.74
N THR A 135 11.43 -14.53 -19.70
CA THR A 135 12.26 -15.15 -18.66
C THR A 135 11.90 -14.60 -17.27
N LEU A 136 11.68 -13.28 -17.16
CA LEU A 136 11.21 -12.63 -15.93
C LEU A 136 9.84 -13.16 -15.48
N LEU A 137 8.87 -13.23 -16.39
CA LEU A 137 7.52 -13.76 -16.12
C LEU A 137 7.56 -15.22 -15.67
N ALA A 138 8.34 -16.06 -16.34
CA ALA A 138 8.52 -17.46 -15.95
C ALA A 138 9.09 -17.59 -14.53
N SER A 139 10.07 -16.75 -14.18
CA SER A 139 10.63 -16.70 -12.83
C SER A 139 9.60 -16.19 -11.80
N ALA A 140 8.87 -15.11 -12.14
CA ALA A 140 7.81 -14.57 -11.30
C ALA A 140 6.73 -15.62 -10.99
N ARG A 141 6.27 -16.35 -12.01
CA ARG A 141 5.32 -17.47 -11.86
C ARG A 141 5.82 -18.52 -10.88
N ASN A 142 7.07 -18.96 -11.02
CA ASN A 142 7.67 -19.97 -10.15
C ASN A 142 7.80 -19.51 -8.69
N ARG A 143 7.71 -18.19 -8.46
CA ARG A 143 7.83 -17.54 -7.16
C ARG A 143 6.47 -17.06 -6.63
N GLY A 144 5.38 -17.33 -7.34
CA GLY A 144 4.03 -16.86 -6.97
C GLY A 144 3.84 -15.35 -7.10
N MET A 145 4.69 -14.68 -7.86
CA MET A 145 4.61 -13.24 -8.15
C MET A 145 3.75 -12.98 -9.38
N LYS A 146 3.10 -11.82 -9.40
CA LYS A 146 2.44 -11.25 -10.57
C LYS A 146 3.12 -9.93 -10.96
N LEU A 147 3.13 -9.60 -12.25
CA LEU A 147 3.74 -8.39 -12.77
C LEU A 147 2.69 -7.43 -13.33
N LEU A 148 2.76 -6.18 -12.91
CA LEU A 148 2.23 -5.07 -13.71
C LEU A 148 3.32 -4.71 -14.70
N VAL A 149 3.04 -4.93 -15.99
CA VAL A 149 3.99 -4.63 -17.06
C VAL A 149 3.83 -3.16 -17.40
N GLU A 150 4.86 -2.37 -17.15
CA GLU A 150 4.93 -0.97 -17.58
C GLU A 150 5.41 -0.93 -19.02
N ASP A 151 4.45 -1.27 -19.87
CA ASP A 151 4.39 -1.10 -21.30
C ASP A 151 2.95 -1.43 -21.74
N PHE A 152 2.46 -0.88 -22.85
CA PHE A 152 1.10 -1.13 -23.33
C PHE A 152 0.99 -1.13 -24.86
N ASN A 153 2.10 -1.35 -25.57
CA ASN A 153 2.03 -1.51 -27.02
C ASN A 153 1.51 -2.90 -27.45
N ASP A 154 0.99 -2.96 -28.66
CA ASP A 154 0.40 -4.16 -29.26
C ASP A 154 1.33 -5.38 -29.25
N VAL A 155 2.63 -5.19 -29.55
CA VAL A 155 3.60 -6.29 -29.63
C VAL A 155 3.73 -7.01 -28.28
N SER A 156 4.01 -6.27 -27.22
CA SER A 156 4.12 -6.79 -25.85
C SER A 156 2.81 -7.40 -25.37
N ILE A 157 1.67 -6.74 -25.59
CA ILE A 157 0.36 -7.25 -25.17
C ILE A 157 0.09 -8.59 -25.86
N GLN A 158 0.17 -8.66 -27.18
CA GLN A 158 -0.08 -9.90 -27.93
C GLN A 158 0.92 -11.00 -27.56
N SER A 159 2.17 -10.63 -27.25
CA SER A 159 3.23 -11.58 -26.94
C SER A 159 3.16 -12.17 -25.53
N LEU A 160 2.61 -11.43 -24.56
CA LEU A 160 2.71 -11.79 -23.14
C LEU A 160 1.36 -11.99 -22.44
N LYS A 161 0.23 -11.53 -23.00
CA LYS A 161 -1.10 -11.62 -22.33
C LYS A 161 -1.51 -13.02 -21.90
N SER A 162 -0.97 -14.07 -22.51
CA SER A 162 -1.30 -15.45 -22.12
C SER A 162 -0.46 -15.97 -20.95
N ASP A 163 0.53 -15.22 -20.47
CA ASP A 163 1.37 -15.64 -19.36
C ASP A 163 0.66 -15.42 -18.01
N PRO A 164 0.53 -16.46 -17.17
CA PRO A 164 -0.18 -16.34 -15.89
C PRO A 164 0.53 -15.49 -14.84
N ALA A 165 1.78 -15.06 -15.06
CA ALA A 165 2.41 -14.07 -14.20
C ALA A 165 2.04 -12.63 -14.57
N VAL A 166 1.37 -12.36 -15.71
CA VAL A 166 0.86 -11.03 -16.01
C VAL A 166 -0.33 -10.73 -15.10
N LEU A 167 -0.27 -9.63 -14.35
CA LEU A 167 -1.41 -9.07 -13.61
C LEU A 167 -2.19 -8.08 -14.48
N GLY A 168 -1.45 -7.32 -15.29
CA GLY A 168 -1.98 -6.17 -15.99
C GLY A 168 -0.91 -5.31 -16.62
N TRP A 169 -1.37 -4.22 -17.22
CA TRP A 169 -0.60 -3.28 -18.02
C TRP A 169 -0.67 -1.91 -17.37
N MET A 170 0.47 -1.32 -17.04
CA MET A 170 0.51 0.07 -16.58
C MET A 170 0.44 0.99 -17.80
N ILE A 171 -0.70 1.66 -17.96
CA ILE A 171 -1.02 2.45 -19.16
C ILE A 171 -0.71 3.95 -19.01
N ALA A 172 -0.42 4.40 -17.79
CA ALA A 172 0.05 5.75 -17.52
C ALA A 172 0.69 5.85 -16.13
N ASP A 173 1.82 6.56 -16.05
CA ASP A 173 2.34 7.12 -14.79
C ASP A 173 2.01 8.60 -14.70
N ASP A 174 1.98 9.15 -13.49
CA ASP A 174 1.66 10.56 -13.20
C ASP A 174 0.51 11.09 -14.07
N CYS A 175 -0.54 10.28 -14.24
CA CYS A 175 -1.42 10.43 -15.37
C CYS A 175 -2.19 11.75 -15.32
N ASN A 176 -2.50 12.23 -14.11
CA ASN A 176 -3.14 13.52 -13.88
C ASN A 176 -2.28 14.75 -14.25
N ARG A 177 -0.99 14.55 -14.54
CA ARG A 177 -0.07 15.57 -15.03
C ARG A 177 0.29 15.40 -16.51
N LEU A 178 0.31 14.16 -17.01
CA LEU A 178 0.90 13.82 -18.30
C LEU A 178 -0.10 13.48 -19.40
N VAL A 179 -1.32 13.09 -19.04
CA VAL A 179 -2.36 12.69 -20.00
C VAL A 179 -3.71 13.25 -19.56
N THR A 180 -4.66 13.45 -20.49
CA THR A 180 -6.03 13.81 -20.10
C THR A 180 -6.82 12.56 -19.67
N PRO A 181 -7.96 12.71 -18.96
CA PRO A 181 -8.85 11.60 -18.67
C PRO A 181 -9.32 10.84 -19.93
N GLU A 182 -9.57 11.53 -21.04
CA GLU A 182 -10.00 10.95 -22.31
C GLU A 182 -8.87 10.16 -22.98
N ALA A 183 -7.64 10.66 -22.90
CA ALA A 183 -6.47 9.94 -23.38
C ALA A 183 -6.24 8.66 -22.56
N LEU A 184 -6.40 8.73 -21.23
CA LEU A 184 -6.32 7.55 -20.37
C LEU A 184 -7.41 6.53 -20.73
N GLN A 185 -8.65 6.97 -20.93
CA GLN A 185 -9.76 6.11 -21.36
C GLN A 185 -9.48 5.43 -22.70
N THR A 186 -8.92 6.18 -23.66
CA THR A 186 -8.55 5.65 -24.98
C THR A 186 -7.49 4.55 -24.86
N ARG A 187 -6.48 4.76 -24.00
CA ARG A 187 -5.47 3.73 -23.72
C ARG A 187 -6.08 2.48 -23.08
N ASN A 188 -6.98 2.65 -22.10
CA ASN A 188 -7.68 1.53 -21.49
C ASN A 188 -8.49 0.73 -22.53
N GLN A 189 -9.30 1.41 -23.34
CA GLN A 189 -10.10 0.77 -24.38
C GLN A 189 -9.23 0.01 -25.40
N HIS A 190 -8.10 0.60 -25.79
CA HIS A 190 -7.14 -0.04 -26.70
C HIS A 190 -6.58 -1.33 -26.10
N VAL A 191 -6.08 -1.28 -24.85
CA VAL A 191 -5.57 -2.48 -24.17
C VAL A 191 -6.68 -3.52 -24.02
N LYS A 192 -7.90 -3.13 -23.64
CA LYS A 192 -9.04 -4.05 -23.49
C LYS A 192 -9.49 -4.70 -24.80
N ALA A 193 -9.29 -4.05 -25.94
CA ALA A 193 -9.54 -4.67 -27.24
C ALA A 193 -8.51 -5.77 -27.57
N LEU A 194 -7.28 -5.64 -27.07
CA LEU A 194 -6.20 -6.62 -27.30
C LEU A 194 -6.16 -7.72 -26.24
N ASP A 195 -6.47 -7.38 -25.00
CA ASP A 195 -6.37 -8.21 -23.81
C ASP A 195 -7.47 -7.83 -22.79
N PRO A 196 -8.67 -8.40 -22.93
CA PRO A 196 -9.78 -8.13 -22.03
C PRO A 196 -9.59 -8.74 -20.63
N ASP A 197 -8.70 -9.73 -20.51
CA ASP A 197 -8.52 -10.55 -19.32
C ASP A 197 -7.63 -9.89 -18.26
N HIS A 198 -6.76 -8.95 -18.60
CA HIS A 198 -5.83 -8.35 -17.63
C HIS A 198 -6.17 -6.90 -17.29
N LEU A 199 -5.74 -6.48 -16.10
CA LEU A 199 -6.01 -5.14 -15.60
C LEU A 199 -5.29 -4.09 -16.46
N THR A 200 -5.89 -2.93 -16.60
CA THR A 200 -5.14 -1.70 -16.88
C THR A 200 -4.95 -0.92 -15.58
N TYR A 201 -3.74 -0.45 -15.34
CA TYR A 201 -3.38 0.31 -14.16
C TYR A 201 -2.84 1.69 -14.54
N ALA A 202 -3.22 2.71 -13.78
CA ALA A 202 -2.65 4.05 -13.91
C ALA A 202 -2.31 4.65 -12.54
N SER A 203 -1.24 5.41 -12.50
CA SER A 203 -0.72 6.05 -11.29
C SER A 203 -0.95 7.56 -11.36
N MET A 204 -1.32 8.18 -10.23
CA MET A 204 -1.61 9.61 -10.11
C MET A 204 -0.80 10.26 -8.99
N ALA A 205 -0.15 11.36 -9.33
CA ALA A 205 0.50 12.26 -8.39
C ALA A 205 -0.53 13.27 -7.85
N ILE A 206 -1.25 12.92 -6.79
CA ILE A 206 -2.35 13.75 -6.26
C ILE A 206 -1.91 14.59 -5.07
N SER A 207 -2.57 15.75 -4.90
CA SER A 207 -2.55 16.50 -3.64
C SER A 207 -3.80 16.20 -2.82
N PHE A 208 -3.74 16.42 -1.52
CA PHE A 208 -4.94 16.32 -0.67
C PHE A 208 -6.09 17.24 -1.14
N SER A 209 -5.75 18.40 -1.72
CA SER A 209 -6.72 19.40 -2.19
C SER A 209 -7.43 19.06 -3.51
N ASN A 210 -6.96 18.05 -4.25
CA ASN A 210 -7.56 17.67 -5.53
C ASN A 210 -7.48 16.17 -5.78
N SER A 211 -8.63 15.49 -5.72
CA SER A 211 -8.73 14.06 -5.98
C SER A 211 -8.52 13.70 -7.45
N HIS A 212 -8.65 14.66 -8.37
CA HIS A 212 -8.70 14.42 -9.81
C HIS A 212 -9.81 13.42 -10.21
N ALA A 213 -11.02 13.57 -9.63
CA ALA A 213 -12.17 12.67 -9.80
C ALA A 213 -12.44 12.21 -11.26
N ALA A 214 -12.19 13.06 -12.26
CA ALA A 214 -12.40 12.75 -13.67
C ALA A 214 -11.57 11.56 -14.21
N TYR A 215 -10.47 11.18 -13.55
CA TYR A 215 -9.62 10.05 -13.94
C TYR A 215 -10.12 8.70 -13.43
N PHE A 216 -10.98 8.68 -12.42
CA PHE A 216 -11.56 7.44 -11.91
C PHE A 216 -12.53 6.82 -12.94
N GLY A 217 -12.54 5.49 -13.04
CA GLY A 217 -13.30 4.78 -14.08
C GLY A 217 -12.68 4.83 -15.48
N LYS A 218 -11.51 5.44 -15.67
CA LYS A 218 -10.79 5.48 -16.96
C LYS A 218 -9.75 4.36 -17.12
N SER A 219 -9.53 3.59 -16.06
CA SER A 219 -8.75 2.35 -16.00
C SER A 219 -9.39 1.40 -14.98
N ASP A 220 -9.06 0.11 -15.03
CA ASP A 220 -9.55 -0.86 -14.05
C ASP A 220 -9.01 -0.59 -12.64
N ALA A 221 -7.77 -0.08 -12.55
CA ALA A 221 -7.10 0.22 -11.30
C ALA A 221 -6.43 1.61 -11.33
N ILE A 222 -6.49 2.29 -10.19
CA ILE A 222 -5.87 3.61 -9.98
C ILE A 222 -4.99 3.55 -8.73
N GLY A 223 -3.75 4.00 -8.90
CA GLY A 223 -2.77 4.19 -7.84
C GLY A 223 -2.67 5.65 -7.45
N ASN A 224 -2.98 6.03 -6.21
CA ASN A 224 -2.70 7.39 -5.74
C ASN A 224 -1.39 7.43 -4.98
N GLN A 225 -0.51 8.34 -5.36
CA GLN A 225 0.77 8.56 -4.72
C GLN A 225 0.61 9.38 -3.44
N SER A 226 1.28 8.95 -2.38
CA SER A 226 1.43 9.74 -1.16
C SER A 226 2.82 9.51 -0.59
N TYR A 227 3.67 10.54 -0.74
CA TYR A 227 5.09 10.51 -0.42
C TYR A 227 5.50 11.63 0.55
N PRO A 228 4.97 11.62 1.80
CA PRO A 228 5.09 12.74 2.74
C PRO A 228 6.47 12.88 3.38
N VAL A 229 7.32 11.85 3.35
CA VAL A 229 8.63 11.88 4.01
C VAL A 229 9.61 12.67 3.14
N ASP A 230 9.56 13.99 3.26
CA ASP A 230 10.46 14.95 2.64
C ASP A 230 10.91 16.01 3.65
N ASP A 231 12.04 16.67 3.38
CA ASP A 231 12.51 17.80 4.18
C ASP A 231 11.65 19.03 3.87
N GLY A 232 10.62 19.26 4.70
CA GLY A 232 9.65 20.34 4.53
C GLY A 232 8.38 19.94 3.76
N GLY A 233 8.15 18.64 3.58
CA GLY A 233 6.95 18.09 2.95
C GLY A 233 5.72 18.04 3.86
N ASP A 234 4.68 17.35 3.37
CA ASP A 234 3.44 17.09 4.11
C ASP A 234 3.69 16.22 5.35
N PRO A 235 2.87 16.35 6.42
CA PRO A 235 2.95 15.43 7.55
C PRO A 235 2.59 14.00 7.14
N VAL A 236 3.11 12.99 7.86
CA VAL A 236 2.83 11.58 7.54
C VAL A 236 1.35 11.25 7.71
N SER A 237 0.61 12.04 8.49
CA SER A 237 -0.84 11.95 8.65
C SER A 237 -1.64 12.18 7.35
N VAL A 238 -1.03 12.77 6.31
CA VAL A 238 -1.70 13.03 5.01
C VAL A 238 -2.08 11.74 4.27
N VAL A 239 -1.42 10.61 4.57
CA VAL A 239 -1.69 9.33 3.89
C VAL A 239 -3.13 8.89 4.11
N TYR A 240 -3.64 8.94 5.34
CA TYR A 240 -5.02 8.51 5.62
C TYR A 240 -6.08 9.25 4.79
N PRO A 241 -6.18 10.60 4.82
CA PRO A 241 -7.19 11.32 4.06
C PRO A 241 -7.02 11.17 2.54
N VAL A 242 -5.79 11.14 2.02
CA VAL A 242 -5.50 10.91 0.60
C VAL A 242 -6.01 9.53 0.15
N MET A 243 -5.73 8.49 0.93
CA MET A 243 -6.20 7.13 0.64
C MET A 243 -7.71 6.97 0.86
N LYS A 244 -8.30 7.72 1.80
CA LYS A 244 -9.75 7.73 2.02
C LYS A 244 -10.48 8.31 0.80
N GLN A 245 -9.93 9.37 0.22
CA GLN A 245 -10.46 9.95 -1.01
C GLN A 245 -10.32 8.96 -2.18
N LEU A 246 -9.15 8.33 -2.36
CA LEU A 246 -8.93 7.27 -3.35
C LEU A 246 -10.03 6.20 -3.27
N VAL A 247 -10.27 5.65 -2.08
CA VAL A 247 -11.26 4.58 -1.87
C VAL A 247 -12.69 5.06 -2.18
N THR A 248 -13.02 6.29 -1.80
CA THR A 248 -14.34 6.87 -2.02
C THR A 248 -14.63 7.01 -3.52
N GLU A 249 -13.71 7.63 -4.26
CA GLU A 249 -13.83 7.84 -5.70
C GLU A 249 -13.80 6.52 -6.48
N SER A 250 -12.93 5.59 -6.07
CA SER A 250 -12.86 4.24 -6.62
C SER A 250 -14.17 3.48 -6.48
N ARG A 251 -14.83 3.57 -5.32
CA ARG A 251 -16.12 2.90 -5.08
C ARG A 251 -17.23 3.45 -5.98
N VAL A 252 -17.26 4.77 -6.19
CA VAL A 252 -18.26 5.41 -7.07
C VAL A 252 -18.08 4.96 -8.52
N ASN A 253 -16.84 4.76 -8.96
CA ASN A 253 -16.50 4.51 -10.36
C ASN A 253 -16.17 3.04 -10.69
N GLY A 254 -16.21 2.13 -9.70
CA GLY A 254 -15.91 0.71 -9.91
C GLY A 254 -14.43 0.41 -10.21
N THR A 255 -13.51 1.25 -9.73
CA THR A 255 -12.07 1.11 -9.97
C THR A 255 -11.37 0.53 -8.74
N LEU A 256 -10.37 -0.35 -8.93
CA LEU A 256 -9.53 -0.88 -7.85
C LEU A 256 -8.64 0.23 -7.22
N PRO A 257 -8.78 0.55 -5.92
CA PRO A 257 -7.93 1.54 -5.23
C PRO A 257 -6.60 0.93 -4.76
N ILE A 258 -5.48 1.36 -5.34
CA ILE A 258 -4.13 0.98 -4.92
C ILE A 258 -3.43 2.18 -4.26
N ALA A 259 -2.87 2.00 -3.07
CA ALA A 259 -2.02 3.01 -2.46
C ALA A 259 -0.60 2.93 -3.03
N ASN A 260 -0.10 4.05 -3.56
CA ASN A 260 1.30 4.17 -3.96
C ASN A 260 2.05 4.85 -2.82
N LEU A 261 2.77 4.06 -2.01
CA LEU A 261 3.36 4.52 -0.75
C LEU A 261 4.88 4.70 -0.84
N GLN A 262 5.44 5.60 -0.02
CA GLN A 262 6.86 5.89 -0.03
C GLN A 262 7.70 4.82 0.69
N SER A 263 8.72 4.32 0.01
CA SER A 263 9.84 3.55 0.56
C SER A 263 11.21 4.08 0.11
N PHE A 264 11.23 5.23 -0.56
CA PHE A 264 12.40 5.89 -1.13
C PHE A 264 12.70 7.20 -0.40
N ARG A 265 13.81 7.85 -0.74
CA ARG A 265 14.09 9.23 -0.32
C ARG A 265 14.01 10.19 -1.49
N TRP A 266 13.51 11.40 -1.23
CA TRP A 266 13.64 12.50 -2.16
C TRP A 266 15.10 12.94 -2.33
N PRO A 267 15.45 13.64 -3.42
CA PRO A 267 16.74 14.29 -3.54
C PRO A 267 17.02 15.18 -2.32
N ASN A 268 18.18 14.99 -1.69
CA ASN A 268 18.59 15.64 -0.43
C ASN A 268 17.76 15.28 0.82
N GLY A 269 16.65 14.56 0.68
CA GLY A 269 15.86 14.06 1.80
C GLY A 269 16.42 12.76 2.40
N ARG A 270 15.68 12.24 3.38
CA ARG A 270 15.94 10.96 4.05
C ARG A 270 14.97 9.87 3.61
N TYR A 271 15.33 8.62 3.87
CA TYR A 271 14.37 7.53 3.78
C TYR A 271 13.36 7.61 4.93
N PRO A 272 12.14 7.06 4.77
CA PRO A 272 11.24 6.80 5.87
C PRO A 272 11.93 5.98 6.97
N THR A 273 11.59 6.25 8.21
CA THR A 273 11.89 5.36 9.33
C THR A 273 10.98 4.13 9.27
N THR A 274 11.35 3.07 9.99
CA THR A 274 10.51 1.87 10.09
C THR A 274 9.13 2.17 10.69
N ARG A 275 9.05 3.13 11.62
CA ARG A 275 7.79 3.58 12.23
C ARG A 275 6.90 4.31 11.23
N GLU A 276 7.46 5.23 10.45
CA GLU A 276 6.71 5.94 9.41
C GLU A 276 6.21 4.98 8.34
N LEU A 277 7.05 4.04 7.89
CA LEU A 277 6.66 3.03 6.91
C LEU A 277 5.50 2.15 7.41
N TYR A 278 5.57 1.70 8.67
CA TYR A 278 4.48 0.96 9.30
C TYR A 278 3.20 1.80 9.45
N SER A 279 3.34 3.06 9.83
CA SER A 279 2.22 4.01 9.94
C SER A 279 1.55 4.25 8.59
N MET A 280 2.29 4.66 7.56
CA MET A 280 1.75 4.91 6.21
C MET A 280 1.00 3.70 5.66
N THR A 281 1.55 2.50 5.84
CA THR A 281 0.89 1.25 5.44
C THR A 281 -0.45 1.10 6.16
N ASN A 282 -0.46 1.22 7.49
CA ASN A 282 -1.66 1.03 8.28
C ASN A 282 -2.71 2.14 8.08
N GLN A 283 -2.27 3.36 7.76
CA GLN A 283 -3.15 4.45 7.33
C GLN A 283 -3.87 4.09 6.04
N ALA A 284 -3.14 3.58 5.03
CA ALA A 284 -3.74 3.14 3.78
C ALA A 284 -4.73 1.98 3.99
N LEU A 285 -4.35 0.97 4.77
CA LEU A 285 -5.24 -0.14 5.14
C LEU A 285 -6.49 0.36 5.87
N GLY A 286 -6.30 1.25 6.85
CA GLY A 286 -7.38 1.86 7.62
C GLY A 286 -8.30 2.72 6.77
N ALA A 287 -7.78 3.38 5.74
CA ALA A 287 -8.57 4.10 4.75
C ALA A 287 -9.43 3.15 3.88
N GLY A 288 -8.99 1.91 3.70
CA GLY A 288 -9.73 0.83 3.04
C GLY A 288 -9.24 0.52 1.63
N VAL A 289 -7.97 0.81 1.32
CA VAL A 289 -7.39 0.46 0.02
C VAL A 289 -7.40 -1.04 -0.20
N LYS A 290 -7.39 -1.45 -1.47
CA LYS A 290 -7.49 -2.85 -1.87
C LYS A 290 -6.18 -3.35 -2.51
N GLY A 291 -5.12 -2.56 -2.42
CA GLY A 291 -3.77 -2.86 -2.87
C GLY A 291 -2.77 -1.82 -2.39
N ILE A 292 -1.49 -2.19 -2.33
CA ILE A 292 -0.38 -1.29 -1.99
C ILE A 292 0.81 -1.59 -2.92
N LEU A 293 1.35 -0.55 -3.56
CA LEU A 293 2.62 -0.60 -4.25
C LEU A 293 3.56 0.44 -3.62
N TYR A 294 4.71 0.01 -3.13
CA TYR A 294 5.71 0.96 -2.66
C TYR A 294 6.51 1.52 -3.84
N TYR A 295 6.63 2.83 -3.92
CA TYR A 295 7.65 3.48 -4.72
C TYR A 295 8.85 3.77 -3.82
N THR A 296 10.05 3.27 -4.08
CA THR A 296 10.40 2.27 -5.09
C THR A 296 11.35 1.24 -4.50
N TYR A 297 11.46 0.07 -5.15
CA TYR A 297 12.52 -0.88 -4.88
C TYR A 297 13.84 -0.42 -5.52
N LEU A 298 13.74 0.15 -6.72
CA LEU A 298 14.86 0.66 -7.49
C LEU A 298 14.44 1.88 -8.32
N ASP A 299 15.24 2.94 -8.28
CA ASP A 299 15.33 3.99 -9.30
C ASP A 299 16.79 4.48 -9.49
N SER A 300 16.98 5.58 -10.23
CA SER A 300 18.30 6.15 -10.51
C SER A 300 19.04 6.68 -9.27
N THR A 301 18.35 6.90 -8.16
CA THR A 301 18.86 7.50 -6.92
C THR A 301 18.60 6.68 -5.65
N ASN A 302 17.74 5.66 -5.75
CA ASN A 302 17.28 4.81 -4.65
C ASN A 302 17.51 3.33 -4.97
N ASP A 303 18.03 2.57 -4.01
CA ASP A 303 18.13 1.10 -4.09
C ASP A 303 17.78 0.48 -2.74
N MET A 304 16.65 -0.22 -2.67
CA MET A 304 16.15 -0.86 -1.46
C MET A 304 17.10 -1.93 -0.93
N ASN A 305 17.98 -2.52 -1.76
CA ASN A 305 19.01 -3.46 -1.29
C ASN A 305 20.00 -2.80 -0.31
N THR A 306 20.14 -1.47 -0.36
CA THR A 306 21.03 -0.72 0.54
C THR A 306 20.38 -0.35 1.88
N GLN A 307 19.10 -0.69 2.09
CA GLN A 307 18.30 -0.26 3.24
C GLN A 307 17.88 -1.45 4.14
N PRO A 308 18.81 -2.09 4.87
CA PRO A 308 18.52 -3.34 5.61
C PRO A 308 17.46 -3.19 6.70
N LEU A 309 17.40 -2.03 7.38
CA LEU A 309 16.39 -1.78 8.41
C LEU A 309 14.98 -1.70 7.81
N LEU A 310 14.82 -1.01 6.66
CA LEU A 310 13.54 -0.92 5.98
C LEU A 310 13.13 -2.25 5.37
N ARG A 311 14.05 -2.99 4.74
CA ARG A 311 13.76 -4.36 4.26
C ARG A 311 13.27 -5.27 5.37
N THR A 312 13.89 -5.20 6.54
CA THR A 312 13.48 -6.00 7.71
C THR A 312 12.06 -5.64 8.14
N GLU A 313 11.73 -4.35 8.17
CA GLU A 313 10.39 -3.89 8.51
C GLU A 313 9.36 -4.27 7.44
N LEU A 314 9.68 -4.08 6.15
CA LEU A 314 8.83 -4.45 5.01
C LEU A 314 8.51 -5.94 5.01
N LYS A 315 9.48 -6.80 5.36
CA LYS A 315 9.26 -8.25 5.51
C LYS A 315 8.25 -8.56 6.61
N LYS A 316 8.28 -7.84 7.73
CA LYS A 316 7.26 -7.98 8.79
C LYS A 316 5.90 -7.51 8.28
N ILE A 317 5.85 -6.30 7.72
CA ILE A 317 4.64 -5.67 7.20
C ILE A 317 3.94 -6.58 6.17
N THR A 318 4.66 -7.09 5.18
CA THR A 318 4.02 -7.94 4.16
C THR A 318 3.50 -9.26 4.76
N GLY A 319 4.17 -9.82 5.77
CA GLY A 319 3.66 -10.97 6.53
C GLY A 319 2.35 -10.64 7.27
N GLU A 320 2.28 -9.48 7.92
CA GLU A 320 1.09 -8.98 8.62
C GLU A 320 -0.06 -8.71 7.64
N VAL A 321 0.20 -8.03 6.52
CA VAL A 321 -0.79 -7.75 5.48
C VAL A 321 -1.29 -9.03 4.84
N LYS A 322 -0.42 -10.03 4.61
CA LYS A 322 -0.82 -11.34 4.07
C LYS A 322 -1.82 -12.04 4.99
N LEU A 323 -1.63 -11.97 6.31
CA LEU A 323 -2.60 -12.50 7.29
C LEU A 323 -3.92 -11.72 7.26
N LEU A 324 -3.86 -10.41 7.10
CA LEU A 324 -5.05 -9.56 7.04
C LEU A 324 -5.78 -9.61 5.70
N ALA A 325 -5.15 -10.04 4.60
CA ALA A 325 -5.69 -9.95 3.26
C ALA A 325 -7.13 -10.51 3.12
N PRO A 326 -7.48 -11.69 3.66
CA PRO A 326 -8.87 -12.18 3.59
C PRO A 326 -9.88 -11.21 4.23
N LEU A 327 -9.52 -10.61 5.37
CA LEU A 327 -10.32 -9.62 6.08
C LEU A 327 -10.39 -8.29 5.30
N LEU A 328 -9.28 -7.83 4.75
CA LEU A 328 -9.21 -6.59 3.96
C LEU A 328 -10.01 -6.70 2.66
N MET A 329 -10.03 -7.89 2.04
CA MET A 329 -10.71 -8.12 0.77
C MET A 329 -12.19 -8.45 0.96
N ASN A 330 -12.57 -9.25 1.95
CA ASN A 330 -13.94 -9.78 2.07
C ASN A 330 -14.68 -9.29 3.33
N GLY A 331 -13.98 -8.64 4.26
CA GLY A 331 -14.58 -8.11 5.48
C GLY A 331 -15.31 -6.78 5.27
N GLN A 332 -16.25 -6.51 6.15
CA GLN A 332 -16.91 -5.22 6.28
C GLN A 332 -16.12 -4.33 7.23
N LYS A 333 -15.83 -3.10 6.79
CA LYS A 333 -15.14 -2.10 7.60
C LYS A 333 -16.14 -1.07 8.13
N GLU A 334 -16.11 -0.84 9.43
CA GLU A 334 -16.82 0.23 10.12
C GLU A 334 -15.81 1.18 10.77
N GLU A 335 -15.88 2.46 10.45
CA GLU A 335 -15.08 3.49 11.13
C GLU A 335 -15.81 3.92 12.40
N VAL A 336 -15.17 3.80 13.55
CA VAL A 336 -15.73 4.22 14.83
C VAL A 336 -15.35 5.68 15.07
N PRO A 337 -16.32 6.60 15.21
CA PRO A 337 -16.03 8.01 15.41
C PRO A 337 -15.16 8.26 16.64
N THR A 338 -14.17 9.13 16.49
CA THR A 338 -13.33 9.64 17.57
C THR A 338 -13.48 11.15 17.67
N THR A 339 -13.25 11.72 18.85
CA THR A 339 -13.24 13.18 19.04
C THR A 339 -11.91 13.82 18.63
N ASN A 340 -10.89 13.01 18.33
CA ASN A 340 -9.56 13.46 17.95
C ASN A 340 -9.29 13.09 16.48
N GLY A 341 -9.09 14.11 15.64
CA GLY A 341 -8.81 13.96 14.22
C GLY A 341 -7.59 13.08 13.90
N ASP A 342 -6.60 13.06 14.79
CA ASP A 342 -5.35 12.29 14.65
C ASP A 342 -5.51 10.82 15.10
N VAL A 343 -6.62 10.44 15.71
CA VAL A 343 -6.86 9.04 16.10
C VAL A 343 -7.94 8.44 15.21
N LYS A 344 -7.60 7.34 14.53
CA LYS A 344 -8.55 6.57 13.70
C LYS A 344 -8.78 5.20 14.30
N VAL A 345 -10.03 4.79 14.34
CA VAL A 345 -10.43 3.47 14.84
C VAL A 345 -11.33 2.80 13.83
N ASN A 346 -10.96 1.61 13.39
CA ASN A 346 -11.72 0.82 12.43
C ASN A 346 -12.03 -0.55 13.04
N VAL A 347 -13.27 -1.00 12.92
CA VAL A 347 -13.69 -2.37 13.20
C VAL A 347 -13.90 -3.10 11.88
N TRP A 348 -13.29 -4.26 11.74
CA TRP A 348 -13.40 -5.12 10.59
C TRP A 348 -14.14 -6.40 10.99
N THR A 349 -15.13 -6.79 10.21
CA THR A 349 -15.94 -7.98 10.47
C THR A 349 -15.94 -8.90 9.26
N LEU A 350 -15.62 -10.19 9.46
CA LEU A 350 -15.72 -11.23 8.44
C LEU A 350 -16.35 -12.47 9.06
N GLY A 351 -17.61 -12.75 8.69
CA GLY A 351 -18.39 -13.80 9.36
C GLY A 351 -18.57 -13.47 10.84
N ASN A 352 -18.13 -14.37 11.72
CA ASN A 352 -18.13 -14.20 13.18
C ASN A 352 -16.84 -13.55 13.72
N LEU A 353 -15.83 -13.32 12.88
CA LEU A 353 -14.56 -12.75 13.30
C LEU A 353 -14.62 -11.23 13.29
N ARG A 354 -14.09 -10.61 14.33
CA ARG A 354 -14.05 -9.15 14.50
C ARG A 354 -12.64 -8.71 14.90
N TYR A 355 -12.14 -7.71 14.20
CA TYR A 355 -10.83 -7.12 14.47
C TYR A 355 -10.92 -5.62 14.59
N LEU A 356 -10.14 -5.05 15.49
CA LEU A 356 -10.02 -3.63 15.74
C LEU A 356 -8.65 -3.15 15.27
N GLN A 357 -8.63 -2.10 14.45
CA GLN A 357 -7.44 -1.34 14.14
C GLN A 357 -7.52 0.01 14.86
N VAL A 358 -6.48 0.37 15.60
CA VAL A 358 -6.35 1.66 16.29
C VAL A 358 -5.09 2.36 15.78
N LEU A 359 -5.24 3.58 15.29
CA LEU A 359 -4.17 4.37 14.67
C LEU A 359 -3.99 5.71 15.39
N ASN A 360 -2.75 6.10 15.63
CA ASN A 360 -2.38 7.48 15.88
C ASN A 360 -1.61 8.02 14.66
N LEU A 361 -2.19 9.00 13.99
CA LEU A 361 -1.67 9.63 12.78
C LEU A 361 -0.65 10.73 13.09
N SER A 362 -0.60 11.23 14.32
CA SER A 362 0.26 12.34 14.69
C SER A 362 1.73 11.94 14.61
N ASP A 363 2.55 12.82 14.03
CA ASP A 363 4.00 12.69 13.96
C ASP A 363 4.68 12.89 15.33
N THR A 364 4.04 13.66 16.22
CA THR A 364 4.66 14.15 17.45
C THR A 364 3.84 13.92 18.70
N ASN A 365 2.50 13.90 18.60
CA ASN A 365 1.65 13.86 19.78
C ASN A 365 1.25 12.43 20.15
N ARG A 366 1.46 12.10 21.43
CA ARG A 366 0.81 10.94 22.05
C ARG A 366 -0.66 11.28 22.31
N HIS A 367 -1.56 10.32 22.09
CA HIS A 367 -2.98 10.48 22.38
C HIS A 367 -3.50 9.42 23.33
N ASN A 368 -4.29 9.85 24.32
CA ASN A 368 -5.08 8.96 25.13
C ASN A 368 -6.41 8.68 24.42
N LEU A 369 -6.84 7.43 24.44
CA LEU A 369 -8.10 7.00 23.85
C LEU A 369 -8.95 6.35 24.95
N THR A 370 -10.22 6.72 25.00
CA THR A 370 -11.27 5.93 25.66
C THR A 370 -12.44 5.85 24.71
N LEU A 371 -12.83 4.63 24.35
CA LEU A 371 -13.83 4.41 23.31
C LEU A 371 -14.68 3.19 23.63
N LYS A 372 -16.00 3.37 23.60
CA LYS A 372 -16.93 2.24 23.67
C LYS A 372 -16.91 1.49 22.34
N LEU A 373 -16.66 0.19 22.36
CA LEU A 373 -16.70 -0.62 21.15
C LEU A 373 -18.15 -0.90 20.73
N PRO A 374 -18.45 -0.99 19.43
CA PRO A 374 -19.74 -1.50 18.98
C PRO A 374 -19.90 -2.97 19.37
N GLY A 375 -21.12 -3.40 19.69
CA GLY A 375 -21.45 -4.78 20.09
C GLY A 375 -20.95 -5.17 21.49
N ASN A 376 -21.11 -6.46 21.82
CA ASN A 376 -20.59 -7.03 23.06
C ASN A 376 -19.17 -7.54 22.78
N THR A 377 -18.18 -6.98 23.49
CA THR A 377 -16.80 -7.44 23.46
C THR A 377 -16.40 -7.79 24.88
N SER A 378 -15.99 -9.03 25.09
CA SER A 378 -15.54 -9.58 26.36
C SER A 378 -14.02 -9.66 26.45
N THR A 379 -13.33 -9.81 25.32
CA THR A 379 -11.87 -9.92 25.27
C THR A 379 -11.26 -9.05 24.15
N LEU A 380 -10.02 -8.64 24.38
CA LEU A 380 -9.20 -7.86 23.47
C LEU A 380 -7.82 -8.51 23.37
N ALA A 381 -7.51 -9.14 22.24
CA ALA A 381 -6.26 -9.88 22.03
C ALA A 381 -5.42 -9.23 20.95
N ALA A 382 -4.13 -8.97 21.20
CA ALA A 382 -3.24 -8.43 20.17
C ALA A 382 -3.12 -9.40 18.98
N VAL A 383 -3.13 -8.90 17.75
CA VAL A 383 -3.00 -9.74 16.54
C VAL A 383 -1.55 -10.02 16.18
N PHE A 384 -0.65 -9.06 16.41
CA PHE A 384 0.74 -9.17 15.97
C PHE A 384 1.70 -9.12 17.15
N SER A 385 2.53 -10.17 17.27
CA SER A 385 3.61 -10.21 18.24
C SER A 385 4.70 -9.18 17.88
N GLY A 386 5.33 -8.60 18.90
CA GLY A 386 6.39 -7.60 18.71
C GLY A 386 5.90 -6.23 18.25
N ARG A 387 4.59 -6.00 18.14
CA ARG A 387 3.99 -4.67 17.97
C ARG A 387 3.59 -4.08 19.34
N PRO A 388 3.55 -2.75 19.49
CA PRO A 388 3.07 -2.13 20.71
C PRO A 388 1.62 -2.54 21.03
N VAL A 389 1.37 -2.87 22.30
CA VAL A 389 0.05 -3.24 22.81
C VAL A 389 -0.22 -2.35 24.02
N THR A 390 -1.09 -1.35 23.85
CA THR A 390 -1.35 -0.36 24.90
C THR A 390 -2.82 -0.19 25.24
N MET A 391 -3.73 -0.81 24.48
CA MET A 391 -5.16 -0.77 24.76
C MET A 391 -5.55 -1.85 25.75
N LYS A 392 -6.46 -1.51 26.67
CA LYS A 392 -7.05 -2.41 27.65
C LYS A 392 -8.56 -2.35 27.55
N LEU A 393 -9.24 -3.47 27.69
CA LEU A 393 -10.71 -3.55 27.69
C LEU A 393 -11.22 -3.42 29.14
N LYS A 394 -12.18 -2.53 29.37
CA LYS A 394 -12.89 -2.39 30.64
C LYS A 394 -14.35 -2.05 30.38
N SER A 395 -15.24 -2.94 30.82
CA SER A 395 -16.71 -2.75 30.73
C SER A 395 -17.19 -2.40 29.30
N GLY A 396 -16.68 -3.10 28.29
CA GLY A 396 -17.05 -2.87 26.88
C GLY A 396 -16.41 -1.62 26.22
N SER A 397 -15.57 -0.89 26.95
CA SER A 397 -14.78 0.22 26.44
C SER A 397 -13.30 -0.13 26.40
N ILE A 398 -12.60 0.30 25.36
CA ILE A 398 -11.14 0.26 25.34
C ILE A 398 -10.58 1.57 25.90
N THR A 399 -9.47 1.47 26.62
CA THR A 399 -8.71 2.61 27.13
C THR A 399 -7.22 2.39 26.97
N GLY A 400 -6.46 3.44 26.65
CA GLY A 400 -5.00 3.38 26.60
C GLY A 400 -4.37 4.62 26.00
N ALA A 401 -3.05 4.57 25.81
CA ALA A 401 -2.26 5.64 25.21
C ALA A 401 -1.57 5.15 23.93
N LEU A 402 -1.66 5.95 22.86
CA LEU A 402 -1.05 5.67 21.56
C LEU A 402 0.11 6.63 21.34
N ASP A 403 1.32 6.08 21.21
CA ASP A 403 2.47 6.85 20.79
C ASP A 403 2.31 7.37 19.35
N PRO A 404 3.02 8.45 18.97
CA PRO A 404 3.01 8.98 17.61
C PRO A 404 3.23 7.88 16.56
N LEU A 405 2.51 7.98 15.43
CA LEU A 405 2.63 7.07 14.28
C LEU A 405 2.46 5.57 14.62
N THR A 406 1.70 5.25 15.67
CA THR A 406 1.49 3.87 16.09
C THR A 406 0.21 3.29 15.47
N ALA A 407 0.29 2.04 15.03
CA ALA A 407 -0.85 1.24 14.62
C ALA A 407 -0.90 -0.06 15.42
N GLN A 408 -2.08 -0.40 15.94
CA GLN A 408 -2.31 -1.60 16.74
C GLN A 408 -3.52 -2.36 16.20
N TRP A 409 -3.40 -3.68 16.15
CA TRP A 409 -4.46 -4.58 15.71
C TRP A 409 -4.83 -5.53 16.83
N TYR A 410 -6.14 -5.68 17.04
CA TYR A 410 -6.68 -6.56 18.07
C TYR A 410 -7.79 -7.44 17.51
N ALA A 411 -7.87 -8.70 17.94
CA ALA A 411 -9.09 -9.50 17.81
C ALA A 411 -10.07 -9.13 18.93
N LEU A 412 -11.35 -9.04 18.58
CA LEU A 412 -12.47 -8.78 19.49
C LEU A 412 -13.29 -10.06 19.65
N ARG A 413 -13.46 -10.56 20.87
CA ARG A 413 -14.35 -11.72 21.14
C ARG A 413 -15.36 -11.44 22.23
#